data_AF-Q5SIH4-F1
#
_entry.id   AF-Q5SIH4-F1
#
_cell.length_a   1.000
_cell.length_b   1.000
_cell.length_c   1.000
_cell.angle_alpha   90.00
_cell.angle_beta   90.00
_cell.angle_gamma   90.00
#
_symmetry.space_group_name_H-M   'P 1'
#
loop_
_entity.id
_entity.type
_entity.pdbx_description
1 polymer ?
#
loop_
_entity_poly.entity_id
_entity_poly.type
_entity_poly.pdbx_seq_one_letter_code
_entity_poly.pdbx_strand_id
1 'polypeptide(L)'
;MEGDLKAIPLTEVLELVHAHRRSGVLEVRTGPLPLTLRFALGEVVGASILDWEGPDALFAFPLHPEEGVFRFVPKRPPEAAQALMPFSVLLGEWARVNDEWDRFRTLIDSPSRVLEAIRPGEPYGAFLGGKSVRAAAKAWGVPLIIAMERAYMGVREGDLYPLRRYSWFALRIRHVGRKTKTLEEFGHLAALLDGSRNLGEIVAEGVPLGLVRRYLIRALAQEELTPPGRGWLLRDLLWEAEKEAE
;
A
#
# COMPACT_ATOMS: atom_id res chain seq x y z
N MET A 1 7.31 9.57 -23.06
CA MET A 1 5.91 10.07 -23.05
C MET A 1 5.63 10.45 -21.62
N GLU A 2 5.24 11.68 -21.36
CA GLU A 2 4.98 12.18 -20.00
C GLU A 2 3.77 13.11 -20.02
N GLY A 3 3.08 13.21 -18.89
CA GLY A 3 1.85 13.99 -18.80
C GLY A 3 1.19 13.92 -17.44
N ASP A 4 0.00 14.51 -17.37
CA ASP A 4 -0.84 14.59 -16.19
C ASP A 4 -2.03 13.63 -16.33
N LEU A 5 -2.37 12.93 -15.24
CA LEU A 5 -3.46 11.94 -15.19
C LEU A 5 -4.85 12.58 -15.28
N LYS A 6 -4.96 13.87 -14.96
CA LYS A 6 -6.18 14.66 -15.17
C LYS A 6 -6.44 14.93 -16.65
N ALA A 7 -5.39 14.97 -17.46
CA ALA A 7 -5.49 15.22 -18.90
C ALA A 7 -5.61 13.92 -19.70
N ILE A 8 -4.86 12.87 -19.31
CA ILE A 8 -4.89 11.56 -19.93
C ILE A 8 -5.03 10.51 -18.81
N PRO A 9 -6.21 9.88 -18.66
CA PRO A 9 -6.45 8.85 -17.66
C PRO A 9 -5.41 7.73 -17.71
N LEU A 10 -5.10 7.13 -16.55
CA LEU A 10 -4.13 6.04 -16.46
C LEU A 10 -4.48 4.88 -17.40
N THR A 11 -5.76 4.51 -17.51
CA THR A 11 -6.22 3.45 -18.42
C THR A 11 -5.87 3.74 -19.88
N GLU A 12 -6.04 4.98 -20.34
CA GLU A 12 -5.67 5.36 -21.71
C GLU A 12 -4.15 5.30 -21.93
N VAL A 13 -3.37 5.72 -20.94
CA VAL A 13 -1.90 5.59 -20.98
C VAL A 13 -1.48 4.12 -21.12
N LEU A 14 -2.11 3.23 -20.34
CA LEU A 14 -1.85 1.79 -20.38
C LEU A 14 -2.24 1.20 -21.74
N GLU A 15 -3.41 1.54 -22.26
CA GLU A 15 -3.89 1.10 -23.57
C GLU A 15 -2.99 1.57 -24.71
N LEU A 16 -2.51 2.81 -24.67
CA LEU A 16 -1.55 3.32 -25.66
C LEU A 16 -0.23 2.53 -25.64
N VAL A 17 0.29 2.20 -24.46
CA VAL A 17 1.50 1.37 -24.34
C VAL A 17 1.26 -0.02 -24.90
N HIS A 18 0.10 -0.62 -24.60
CA HIS A 18 -0.30 -1.94 -25.07
C HIS A 18 -0.51 -1.99 -26.59
N ALA A 19 -1.34 -1.10 -27.14
CA ALA A 19 -1.70 -1.06 -28.56
C ALA A 19 -0.48 -0.84 -29.46
N HIS A 20 0.50 -0.05 -29.01
CA HIS A 20 1.75 0.18 -29.73
C HIS A 20 2.85 -0.84 -29.39
N ARG A 21 2.54 -1.89 -28.62
CA ARG A 21 3.47 -2.94 -28.19
C ARG A 21 4.79 -2.40 -27.64
N ARG A 22 4.72 -1.31 -26.87
CA ARG A 22 5.93 -0.63 -26.36
C ARG A 22 6.54 -1.43 -25.22
N SER A 23 7.86 -1.43 -25.16
CA SER A 23 8.63 -1.96 -24.03
C SER A 23 9.30 -0.82 -23.29
N GLY A 24 9.29 -0.88 -21.96
CA GLY A 24 9.83 0.19 -21.14
C GLY A 24 9.32 0.18 -19.71
N VAL A 25 9.47 1.31 -19.04
CA VAL A 25 8.99 1.53 -17.68
C VAL A 25 8.01 2.69 -17.69
N LEU A 26 6.81 2.47 -17.14
CA LEU A 26 5.84 3.52 -16.84
C LEU A 26 5.93 3.83 -15.35
N GLU A 27 6.36 5.04 -15.02
CA GLU A 27 6.34 5.59 -13.67
C GLU A 27 5.06 6.42 -13.54
N VAL A 28 4.30 6.19 -12.47
CA VAL A 28 3.05 6.90 -12.16
C VAL A 28 3.16 7.40 -10.73
N ARG A 29 2.68 8.61 -10.46
CA ARG A 29 2.63 9.17 -9.10
C ARG A 29 1.30 9.86 -8.87
N THR A 30 0.56 9.41 -7.86
CA THR A 30 -0.67 10.02 -7.36
C THR A 30 -0.45 10.48 -5.92
N GLY A 31 -0.41 11.80 -5.69
CA GLY A 31 0.06 12.37 -4.43
C GLY A 31 1.42 11.78 -4.00
N PRO A 32 1.54 11.22 -2.78
CA PRO A 32 2.76 10.58 -2.30
C PRO A 32 2.96 9.13 -2.77
N LEU A 33 1.97 8.50 -3.44
CA LEU A 33 2.00 7.09 -3.82
C LEU A 33 2.61 6.89 -5.22
N PRO A 34 3.78 6.22 -5.34
CA PRO A 34 4.34 5.85 -6.63
C PRO A 34 3.86 4.48 -7.10
N LEU A 35 3.77 4.29 -8.41
CA LEU A 35 3.66 3.00 -9.06
C LEU A 35 4.65 2.92 -10.22
N THR A 36 5.38 1.82 -10.30
CA THR A 36 6.29 1.52 -11.40
C THR A 36 5.80 0.27 -12.11
N LEU A 37 5.47 0.40 -13.39
CA LEU A 37 5.09 -0.71 -14.25
C LEU A 37 6.19 -0.98 -15.27
N ARG A 38 6.53 -2.25 -15.45
CA ARG A 38 7.47 -2.71 -16.48
C ARG A 38 6.69 -3.36 -17.60
N PHE A 39 7.01 -2.97 -18.84
CA PHE A 39 6.37 -3.45 -20.04
C PHE A 39 7.33 -4.20 -20.96
N ALA A 40 6.85 -5.28 -21.55
CA ALA A 40 7.49 -5.96 -22.68
C ALA A 40 6.44 -6.21 -23.77
N LEU A 41 6.67 -5.67 -24.97
CA LEU A 41 5.79 -5.81 -26.14
C LEU A 41 4.32 -5.41 -25.85
N GLY A 42 4.12 -4.40 -25.00
CA GLY A 42 2.78 -3.94 -24.61
C GLY A 42 2.13 -4.72 -23.46
N GLU A 43 2.77 -5.77 -22.95
CA GLU A 43 2.29 -6.54 -21.80
C GLU A 43 2.97 -6.07 -20.50
N VAL A 44 2.24 -6.09 -19.39
CA VAL A 44 2.81 -5.80 -18.07
C VAL A 44 3.56 -7.03 -17.57
N VAL A 45 4.86 -6.90 -17.39
CA VAL A 45 5.76 -7.97 -16.90
C VAL A 45 6.19 -7.76 -15.45
N GLY A 46 5.79 -6.66 -14.83
CA GLY A 46 6.07 -6.39 -13.43
C GLY A 46 5.45 -5.08 -12.97
N ALA A 47 5.15 -5.02 -11.68
CA ALA A 47 4.60 -3.85 -11.02
C ALA A 47 5.24 -3.71 -9.64
N SER A 48 5.46 -2.47 -9.18
CA SER A 48 5.87 -2.21 -7.82
C SER A 48 5.42 -0.86 -7.29
N ILE A 49 5.18 -0.80 -5.98
CA ILE A 49 5.11 0.43 -5.21
C ILE A 49 6.37 0.43 -4.34
N LEU A 50 7.33 1.31 -4.61
CA LEU A 50 8.65 1.29 -3.97
C LEU A 50 9.28 -0.12 -4.03
N ASP A 51 9.50 -0.77 -2.88
CA ASP A 51 10.06 -2.11 -2.71
C ASP A 51 9.02 -3.24 -2.67
N TRP A 52 7.72 -2.90 -2.69
CA TRP A 52 6.65 -3.89 -2.74
C TRP A 52 6.35 -4.24 -4.20
N GLU A 53 6.68 -5.48 -4.60
CA GLU A 53 6.53 -5.95 -5.97
C GLU A 53 5.38 -6.94 -6.16
N GLY A 54 4.93 -7.05 -7.42
CA GLY A 54 4.00 -8.08 -7.87
C GLY A 54 2.55 -7.61 -8.00
N PRO A 55 1.62 -8.54 -8.26
CA PRO A 55 0.21 -8.23 -8.50
C PRO A 55 -0.47 -7.54 -7.31
N ASP A 56 -0.14 -7.91 -6.08
CA ASP A 56 -0.73 -7.25 -4.91
C ASP A 56 -0.40 -5.75 -4.86
N ALA A 57 0.82 -5.35 -5.27
CA ALA A 57 1.20 -3.95 -5.34
C ALA A 57 0.45 -3.21 -6.46
N LEU A 58 0.29 -3.86 -7.61
CA LEU A 58 -0.49 -3.33 -8.73
C LEU A 58 -1.94 -3.07 -8.32
N PHE A 59 -2.60 -4.10 -7.81
CA PHE A 59 -4.04 -4.08 -7.56
C PHE A 59 -4.42 -3.23 -6.34
N ALA A 60 -3.46 -2.88 -5.48
CA ALA A 60 -3.65 -1.92 -4.41
C ALA A 60 -3.53 -0.46 -4.87
N PHE A 61 -2.95 -0.18 -6.04
CA PHE A 61 -2.88 1.17 -6.61
C PHE A 61 -4.23 1.54 -7.25
N PRO A 62 -4.70 2.80 -7.15
CA PRO A 62 -5.95 3.23 -7.77
C PRO A 62 -5.87 3.16 -9.30
N LEU A 63 -6.83 2.49 -9.95
CA LEU A 63 -6.88 2.42 -11.41
C LEU A 63 -7.34 3.75 -12.05
N HIS A 64 -8.18 4.51 -11.34
CA HIS A 64 -8.74 5.79 -11.78
C HIS A 64 -8.36 6.93 -10.82
N PRO A 65 -7.07 7.28 -10.69
CA PRO A 65 -6.67 8.41 -9.85
C PRO A 65 -7.18 9.73 -10.46
N GLU A 66 -7.75 10.60 -9.64
CA GLU A 66 -8.27 11.92 -10.08
C GLU A 66 -7.16 12.89 -10.50
N GLU A 67 -5.98 12.74 -9.91
CA GLU A 67 -4.80 13.56 -10.17
C GLU A 67 -3.51 12.76 -10.07
N GLY A 68 -2.47 13.28 -10.73
CA GLY A 68 -1.13 12.72 -10.68
C GLY A 68 -0.37 12.94 -11.98
N VAL A 69 0.83 12.40 -12.03
CA VAL A 69 1.70 12.50 -13.20
C VAL A 69 2.19 11.12 -13.61
N PHE A 70 2.50 10.98 -14.89
CA PHE A 70 3.10 9.77 -15.42
C PHE A 70 4.28 10.07 -16.34
N ARG A 71 5.21 9.12 -16.43
CA ARG A 71 6.36 9.15 -17.32
C ARG A 71 6.66 7.74 -17.82
N PHE A 72 6.53 7.54 -19.13
CA PHE A 72 6.99 6.35 -19.82
C PHE A 72 8.38 6.57 -20.40
N VAL A 73 9.33 5.73 -19.99
CA VAL A 73 10.70 5.68 -20.48
C VAL A 73 10.90 4.38 -21.27
N PRO A 74 11.13 4.45 -22.59
CA PRO A 74 11.48 3.27 -23.39
C PRO A 74 12.73 2.62 -22.83
N LYS A 75 12.67 1.31 -22.61
CA LYS A 75 13.78 0.52 -22.08
C LYS A 75 13.67 -0.90 -22.62
N ARG A 76 14.82 -1.52 -22.90
CA ARG A 76 14.86 -2.92 -23.30
C ARG A 76 14.37 -3.79 -22.14
N PRO A 77 13.39 -4.69 -22.36
CA PRO A 77 12.92 -5.58 -21.30
C PRO A 77 14.00 -6.64 -20.99
N PRO A 78 13.99 -7.25 -19.80
CA PRO A 78 14.79 -8.43 -19.50
C PRO A 78 14.48 -9.55 -20.51
N GLU A 79 15.49 -10.35 -20.90
CA GLU A 79 15.32 -11.41 -21.92
C GLU A 79 14.29 -12.49 -21.54
N ALA A 80 14.04 -12.69 -20.24
CA ALA A 80 13.10 -13.67 -19.71
C ALA A 80 11.85 -13.04 -19.06
N ALA A 81 11.43 -11.85 -19.49
CA ALA A 81 10.29 -11.18 -18.89
C ALA A 81 8.95 -11.85 -19.28
N GLN A 82 8.32 -12.52 -18.31
CA GLN A 82 6.99 -13.10 -18.47
C GLN A 82 5.92 -12.06 -18.10
N ALA A 83 4.86 -11.98 -18.93
CA ALA A 83 3.69 -11.17 -18.60
C ALA A 83 3.03 -11.68 -17.32
N LEU A 84 2.58 -10.77 -16.45
CA LEU A 84 1.84 -11.13 -15.24
C LEU A 84 0.56 -11.90 -15.59
N MET A 85 -0.14 -11.41 -16.62
CA MET A 85 -1.28 -12.01 -17.30
C MET A 85 -1.54 -11.21 -18.59
N PRO A 86 -2.40 -11.68 -19.52
CA PRO A 86 -2.74 -10.91 -20.70
C PRO A 86 -3.32 -9.53 -20.32
N PHE A 87 -2.92 -8.47 -21.04
CA PHE A 87 -3.28 -7.09 -20.73
C PHE A 87 -4.78 -6.85 -20.47
N SER A 88 -5.66 -7.40 -21.30
CA SER A 88 -7.12 -7.25 -21.13
C SER A 88 -7.63 -7.92 -19.85
N VAL A 89 -7.07 -9.07 -19.49
CA VAL A 89 -7.38 -9.77 -18.23
C VAL A 89 -6.85 -8.97 -17.05
N LEU A 90 -5.64 -8.41 -17.16
CA LEU A 90 -5.03 -7.58 -16.13
C LEU A 90 -5.87 -6.34 -15.81
N LEU A 91 -6.34 -5.61 -16.82
CA LEU A 91 -7.19 -4.43 -16.61
C LEU A 91 -8.51 -4.81 -15.93
N GLY A 92 -9.15 -5.90 -16.37
CA GLY A 92 -10.39 -6.38 -15.76
C GLY A 92 -10.21 -6.78 -14.29
N GLU A 93 -9.14 -7.52 -13.98
CA GLU A 93 -8.83 -7.92 -12.61
C GLU A 93 -8.45 -6.73 -11.73
N TRP A 94 -7.72 -5.75 -12.27
CA TRP A 94 -7.36 -4.55 -11.52
C TRP A 94 -8.61 -3.74 -11.15
N ALA A 95 -9.53 -3.53 -12.10
CA ALA A 95 -10.80 -2.85 -11.83
C ALA A 95 -11.60 -3.59 -10.75
N ARG A 96 -11.80 -4.90 -10.92
CA ARG A 96 -12.53 -5.75 -9.96
C ARG A 96 -11.93 -5.66 -8.55
N VAL A 97 -10.60 -5.74 -8.43
CA VAL A 97 -9.93 -5.70 -7.12
C VAL A 97 -9.97 -4.30 -6.49
N ASN A 98 -9.93 -3.21 -7.28
CA ASN A 98 -10.16 -1.86 -6.76
C ASN A 98 -11.56 -1.72 -6.14
N ASP A 99 -12.60 -2.19 -6.83
CA ASP A 99 -13.98 -2.19 -6.29
C ASP A 99 -14.08 -3.01 -4.99
N GLU A 100 -13.39 -4.14 -4.93
CA GLU A 100 -13.32 -4.97 -3.71
C GLU A 100 -12.62 -4.26 -2.56
N TRP A 101 -11.51 -3.55 -2.83
CA TRP A 101 -10.83 -2.75 -1.82
C TRP A 101 -11.77 -1.70 -1.23
N ASP A 102 -12.47 -0.95 -2.07
CA ASP A 102 -13.40 0.09 -1.62
C ASP A 102 -14.53 -0.50 -0.77
N ARG A 103 -15.07 -1.65 -1.19
CA ARG A 103 -16.06 -2.40 -0.40
C ARG A 103 -15.50 -2.82 0.96
N PHE A 104 -14.32 -3.45 1.00
CA PHE A 104 -13.75 -3.98 2.25
C PHE A 104 -13.37 -2.88 3.23
N ARG A 105 -12.94 -1.73 2.71
CA ARG A 105 -12.56 -0.55 3.50
C ARG A 105 -13.70 0.11 4.25
N THR A 106 -14.94 -0.25 3.96
CA THR A 106 -16.10 0.17 4.74
C THR A 106 -16.08 -0.35 6.19
N LEU A 107 -15.47 -1.52 6.43
CA LEU A 107 -15.36 -2.13 7.77
C LEU A 107 -13.91 -2.22 8.28
N ILE A 108 -12.93 -2.32 7.38
CA ILE A 108 -11.51 -2.47 7.72
C ILE A 108 -10.73 -1.48 6.88
N ASP A 109 -10.36 -0.34 7.48
CA ASP A 109 -9.74 0.79 6.80
C ASP A 109 -8.42 0.48 6.07
N SER A 110 -7.60 -0.45 6.58
CA SER A 110 -6.40 -0.91 5.86
C SER A 110 -6.03 -2.35 6.22
N PRO A 111 -5.25 -3.05 5.37
CA PRO A 111 -4.67 -4.35 5.71
C PRO A 111 -3.72 -4.35 6.92
N SER A 112 -3.27 -3.17 7.35
CA SER A 112 -2.49 -3.00 8.57
C SER A 112 -3.33 -3.04 9.83
N ARG A 113 -4.66 -2.85 9.75
CA ARG A 113 -5.57 -2.95 10.89
C ARG A 113 -5.39 -4.26 11.62
N VAL A 114 -5.14 -4.18 12.93
CA VAL A 114 -5.08 -5.37 13.80
C VAL A 114 -6.49 -5.78 14.19
N LEU A 115 -6.80 -7.06 14.02
CA LEU A 115 -8.06 -7.69 14.38
C LEU A 115 -7.82 -8.73 15.49
N GLU A 116 -8.82 -8.92 16.35
CA GLU A 116 -8.87 -9.98 17.36
C GLU A 116 -9.99 -10.95 17.03
N ALA A 117 -9.73 -12.26 17.17
CA ALA A 117 -10.77 -13.27 17.06
C ALA A 117 -11.61 -13.33 18.35
N ILE A 118 -12.91 -13.08 18.25
CA ILE A 118 -13.85 -13.22 19.38
C ILE A 118 -14.10 -14.72 19.65
N ARG A 119 -14.22 -15.51 18.58
CA ARG A 119 -14.39 -16.97 18.64
C ARG A 119 -13.27 -17.62 17.82
N PRO A 120 -12.17 -18.05 18.45
CA PRO A 120 -11.07 -18.64 17.71
C PRO A 120 -11.45 -20.02 17.17
N GLY A 121 -11.68 -20.09 15.86
CA GLY A 121 -11.89 -21.30 15.06
C GLY A 121 -11.32 -21.10 13.66
N GLU A 122 -11.33 -22.11 12.80
CA GLU A 122 -10.92 -21.91 11.40
C GLU A 122 -11.96 -21.04 10.65
N PRO A 123 -11.54 -20.08 9.82
CA PRO A 123 -10.15 -19.69 9.51
C PRO A 123 -9.55 -18.64 10.47
N TYR A 124 -10.34 -18.08 11.39
CA TYR A 124 -10.02 -16.91 12.21
C TYR A 124 -8.98 -17.12 13.31
N GLY A 125 -8.53 -18.36 13.56
CA GLY A 125 -7.44 -18.65 14.51
C GLY A 125 -6.14 -17.87 14.22
N ALA A 126 -5.92 -17.45 12.97
CA ALA A 126 -4.80 -16.58 12.61
C ALA A 126 -4.82 -15.19 13.28
N PHE A 127 -5.96 -14.76 13.84
CA PHE A 127 -6.12 -13.47 14.53
C PHE A 127 -6.06 -13.57 16.06
N LEU A 128 -5.81 -14.77 16.60
CA LEU A 128 -5.66 -14.96 18.04
C LEU A 128 -4.49 -14.13 18.59
N GLY A 129 -4.76 -13.29 19.60
CA GLY A 129 -3.76 -12.41 20.22
C GLY A 129 -3.44 -11.16 19.40
N GLY A 130 -4.29 -10.80 18.45
CA GLY A 130 -4.24 -9.55 17.72
C GLY A 130 -3.26 -9.57 16.57
N LYS A 131 -3.75 -9.83 15.35
CA LYS A 131 -2.93 -9.82 14.12
C LYS A 131 -3.51 -8.91 13.06
N SER A 132 -2.67 -8.36 12.20
CA SER A 132 -3.13 -7.62 11.02
C SER A 132 -3.57 -8.55 9.90
N VAL A 133 -4.38 -8.04 8.97
CA VAL A 133 -4.76 -8.79 7.76
C VAL A 133 -3.52 -9.22 6.97
N ARG A 134 -2.46 -8.39 6.91
CA ARG A 134 -1.18 -8.77 6.28
C ARG A 134 -0.52 -9.98 6.96
N ALA A 135 -0.52 -10.01 8.29
CA ALA A 135 0.03 -11.13 9.03
C ALA A 135 -0.79 -12.42 8.78
N ALA A 136 -2.12 -12.30 8.72
CA ALA A 136 -3.02 -13.41 8.39
C ALA A 136 -2.82 -13.90 6.94
N ALA A 137 -2.67 -13.00 5.96
CA ALA A 137 -2.38 -13.35 4.57
C ALA A 137 -1.12 -14.22 4.46
N LYS A 138 -0.04 -13.80 5.15
CA LYS A 138 1.20 -14.56 5.23
C LYS A 138 1.01 -15.92 5.90
N ALA A 139 0.26 -15.98 7.01
CA ALA A 139 0.01 -17.22 7.74
C ALA A 139 -0.82 -18.23 6.92
N TRP A 140 -1.79 -17.74 6.14
CA TRP A 140 -2.63 -18.56 5.28
C TRP A 140 -1.99 -18.90 3.92
N GLY A 141 -0.93 -18.19 3.51
CA GLY A 141 -0.31 -18.38 2.20
C GLY A 141 -1.21 -17.98 1.04
N VAL A 142 -2.05 -16.95 1.22
CA VAL A 142 -3.01 -16.48 0.22
C VAL A 142 -2.71 -15.04 -0.22
N PRO A 143 -3.14 -14.61 -1.41
CA PRO A 143 -3.04 -13.21 -1.84
C PRO A 143 -3.71 -12.26 -0.85
N LEU A 144 -3.22 -11.02 -0.77
CA LEU A 144 -3.68 -10.08 0.24
C LEU A 144 -5.18 -9.77 0.14
N ILE A 145 -5.72 -9.70 -1.09
CA ILE A 145 -7.14 -9.44 -1.32
C ILE A 145 -8.03 -10.58 -0.77
N ILE A 146 -7.58 -11.83 -0.89
CA ILE A 146 -8.29 -13.00 -0.35
C ILE A 146 -8.26 -12.98 1.18
N ALA A 147 -7.14 -12.57 1.77
CA ALA A 147 -7.06 -12.41 3.21
C ALA A 147 -7.97 -11.27 3.71
N MET A 148 -8.04 -10.17 2.96
CA MET A 148 -8.93 -9.05 3.24
C MET A 148 -10.39 -9.46 3.16
N GLU A 149 -10.78 -10.22 2.15
CA GLU A 149 -12.15 -10.74 2.02
C GLU A 149 -12.54 -11.58 3.24
N ARG A 150 -11.68 -12.54 3.64
CA ARG A 150 -11.92 -13.37 4.84
C ARG A 150 -12.04 -12.51 6.10
N ALA A 151 -11.17 -11.52 6.26
CA ALA A 151 -11.20 -10.61 7.39
C ALA A 151 -12.47 -9.76 7.41
N TYR A 152 -12.86 -9.21 6.26
CA TYR A 152 -14.09 -8.43 6.09
C TYR A 152 -15.32 -9.25 6.45
N MET A 153 -15.41 -10.49 5.98
CA MET A 153 -16.49 -11.42 6.32
C MET A 153 -16.53 -11.68 7.83
N GLY A 154 -15.39 -11.98 8.45
CA GLY A 154 -15.30 -12.20 9.89
C GLY A 154 -15.71 -10.99 10.73
N VAL A 155 -15.38 -9.76 10.30
CA VAL A 155 -15.84 -8.54 10.98
C VAL A 155 -17.35 -8.35 10.79
N ARG A 156 -17.86 -8.58 9.58
CA ARG A 156 -19.28 -8.45 9.25
C ARG A 156 -20.15 -9.46 10.03
N GLU A 157 -19.65 -10.66 10.24
CA GLU A 157 -20.33 -11.76 10.96
C GLU A 157 -20.14 -11.69 12.48
N GLY A 158 -19.24 -10.82 12.96
CA GLY A 158 -18.97 -10.63 14.39
C GLY A 158 -18.00 -11.66 14.98
N ASP A 159 -17.28 -12.41 14.16
CA ASP A 159 -16.22 -13.34 14.60
C ASP A 159 -14.88 -12.63 14.81
N LEU A 160 -14.66 -11.51 14.14
CA LEU A 160 -13.49 -10.65 14.27
C LEU A 160 -13.87 -9.26 14.77
N TYR A 161 -13.00 -8.67 15.59
CA TYR A 161 -13.17 -7.31 16.08
C TYR A 161 -11.96 -6.43 15.74
N PRO A 162 -12.16 -5.24 15.12
CA PRO A 162 -11.08 -4.33 14.82
C PRO A 162 -10.55 -3.63 16.08
N LEU A 163 -9.26 -3.79 16.35
CA LEU A 163 -8.57 -3.09 17.42
C LEU A 163 -8.10 -1.71 16.96
N ARG A 164 -7.95 -0.78 17.90
CA ARG A 164 -7.33 0.55 17.66
C ARG A 164 -5.81 0.47 17.54
N ARG A 165 -5.31 -0.49 16.76
CA ARG A 165 -3.90 -0.78 16.54
C ARG A 165 -3.68 -1.11 15.07
N TYR A 166 -2.48 -0.81 14.59
CA TYR A 166 -2.05 -1.14 13.24
C TYR A 166 -0.73 -1.90 13.28
N SER A 167 -0.42 -2.62 12.21
CA SER A 167 0.81 -3.40 12.08
C SER A 167 2.07 -2.55 12.28
N TRP A 168 2.02 -1.29 11.82
CA TRP A 168 3.12 -0.35 11.90
C TRP A 168 3.38 0.19 13.32
N PHE A 169 2.51 -0.07 14.30
CA PHE A 169 2.76 0.27 15.70
C PHE A 169 4.02 -0.44 16.24
N ALA A 170 4.35 -1.61 15.71
CA ALA A 170 5.54 -2.36 16.12
C ALA A 170 6.86 -1.76 15.62
N LEU A 171 6.83 -0.79 14.70
CA LEU A 171 8.03 -0.17 14.16
C LEU A 171 8.77 0.61 15.24
N ARG A 172 10.10 0.50 15.25
CA ARG A 172 11.01 1.34 16.02
C ARG A 172 11.80 2.18 15.03
N ILE A 173 11.67 3.49 15.14
CA ILE A 173 12.36 4.43 14.26
C ILE A 173 13.47 5.09 15.06
N ARG A 174 14.68 5.04 14.52
CA ARG A 174 15.84 5.73 15.06
C ARG A 174 16.43 6.63 13.99
N HIS A 175 16.50 7.93 14.29
CA HIS A 175 17.24 8.86 13.44
C HIS A 175 18.70 8.92 13.87
N VAL A 176 19.60 8.60 12.94
CA VAL A 176 21.04 8.71 13.16
C VAL A 176 21.54 9.94 12.39
N GLY A 177 21.89 10.99 13.13
CA GLY A 177 22.78 12.06 12.66
C GLY A 177 22.20 13.17 11.75
N ARG A 178 21.10 12.96 11.00
CA ARG A 178 20.52 14.00 10.13
C ARG A 178 19.12 14.42 10.56
N LYS A 179 18.96 15.69 10.95
CA LYS A 179 17.66 16.36 10.92
C LYS A 179 17.20 16.40 9.47
N THR A 180 16.14 15.69 9.17
CA THR A 180 15.53 15.70 7.85
C THR A 180 14.47 16.80 7.77
N LYS A 181 14.06 17.18 6.56
CA LYS A 181 13.03 18.22 6.39
C LYS A 181 11.71 17.81 7.04
N THR A 182 11.39 16.52 7.01
CA THR A 182 10.24 15.99 7.75
C THR A 182 10.43 16.19 9.25
N LEU A 183 11.56 15.78 9.84
CA LEU A 183 11.75 15.90 11.28
C LEU A 183 11.69 17.33 11.82
N GLU A 184 12.12 18.33 11.04
CA GLU A 184 12.01 19.74 11.42
C GLU A 184 10.55 20.18 11.59
N GLU A 185 9.66 19.70 10.71
CA GLU A 185 8.22 19.98 10.78
C GLU A 185 7.52 19.21 11.90
N PHE A 186 7.98 17.99 12.19
CA PHE A 186 7.43 17.12 13.23
C PHE A 186 8.27 17.14 14.53
N GLY A 187 8.86 18.29 14.88
CA GLY A 187 9.88 18.41 15.94
C GLY A 187 9.51 17.83 17.31
N HIS A 188 8.24 17.87 17.71
CA HIS A 188 7.77 17.24 18.96
C HIS A 188 7.83 15.71 18.92
N LEU A 189 7.63 15.10 17.74
CA LEU A 189 7.75 13.66 17.53
C LEU A 189 9.22 13.25 17.43
N ALA A 190 10.07 14.09 16.82
CA ALA A 190 11.48 13.78 16.58
C ALA A 190 12.25 13.37 17.86
N ALA A 191 11.96 14.00 19.00
CA ALA A 191 12.57 13.67 20.29
C ALA A 191 12.21 12.27 20.81
N LEU A 192 11.12 11.67 20.32
CA LEU A 192 10.62 10.36 20.73
C LEU A 192 11.09 9.24 19.80
N LEU A 193 11.59 9.57 18.60
CA LEU A 193 12.05 8.63 17.57
C LEU A 193 13.56 8.31 17.69
N ASP A 194 13.95 7.84 18.87
CA ASP A 194 15.34 7.45 19.20
C ASP A 194 15.60 5.94 19.08
N GLY A 195 14.56 5.15 18.78
CA GLY A 195 14.58 3.69 18.66
C GLY A 195 14.40 2.94 19.97
N SER A 196 14.29 3.62 21.12
CA SER A 196 14.03 2.98 22.42
C SER A 196 12.60 2.41 22.50
N ARG A 197 11.65 3.12 21.89
CA ARG A 197 10.22 2.82 21.89
C ARG A 197 9.71 2.51 20.48
N ASN A 198 8.67 1.71 20.42
CA ASN A 198 7.89 1.50 19.21
C ASN A 198 6.81 2.58 19.05
N LEU A 199 6.29 2.73 17.83
CA LEU A 199 5.31 3.78 17.53
C LEU A 199 3.99 3.61 18.30
N GLY A 200 3.63 2.37 18.65
CA GLY A 200 2.46 2.09 19.50
C GLY A 200 2.62 2.61 20.93
N GLU A 201 3.81 2.47 21.51
CA GLU A 201 4.16 3.04 22.83
C GLU A 201 4.10 4.57 22.79
N ILE A 202 4.66 5.17 21.74
CA ILE A 202 4.63 6.63 21.54
C ILE A 202 3.18 7.16 21.45
N VAL A 203 2.30 6.45 20.72
CA VAL A 203 0.88 6.81 20.67
C VAL A 203 0.19 6.62 22.03
N ALA A 204 0.51 5.55 22.76
CA ALA A 204 -0.04 5.28 24.09
C ALA A 204 0.36 6.33 25.14
N GLU A 205 1.53 6.97 24.98
CA GLU A 205 1.99 8.09 25.81
C GLU A 205 1.31 9.43 25.47
N GLY A 206 0.36 9.46 24.53
CA GLY A 206 -0.48 10.62 24.24
C GLY A 206 -0.14 11.36 22.96
N VAL A 207 0.82 10.88 22.15
CA VAL A 207 1.06 11.47 20.83
C VAL A 207 -0.12 11.16 19.91
N PRO A 208 -0.73 12.17 19.24
CA PRO A 208 -1.85 11.93 18.36
C PRO A 208 -1.53 10.96 17.23
N LEU A 209 -2.35 9.93 17.06
CA LEU A 209 -2.21 8.91 16.01
C LEU A 209 -2.03 9.53 14.62
N GLY A 210 -2.88 10.50 14.26
CA GLY A 210 -2.82 11.21 12.98
C GLY A 210 -1.50 11.98 12.77
N LEU A 211 -0.85 12.46 13.84
CA LEU A 211 0.45 13.11 13.74
C LEU A 211 1.53 12.10 13.34
N VAL A 212 1.56 10.94 14.00
CA VAL A 212 2.51 9.85 13.67
C VAL A 212 2.29 9.35 12.25
N ARG A 213 1.04 9.20 11.81
CA ARG A 213 0.71 8.78 10.45
C ARG A 213 1.19 9.77 9.38
N ARG A 214 0.90 11.07 9.54
CA ARG A 214 1.38 12.09 8.60
C ARG A 214 2.90 12.13 8.52
N TYR A 215 3.57 11.97 9.66
CA TYR A 215 5.03 11.85 9.72
C TYR A 215 5.52 10.66 8.88
N LEU A 216 4.95 9.46 9.09
CA LEU A 216 5.34 8.25 8.34
C LEU A 216 5.11 8.41 6.84
N ILE A 217 3.94 8.88 6.41
CA ILE A 217 3.61 9.10 4.99
C ILE A 217 4.68 9.97 4.35
N ARG A 218 5.01 11.11 4.98
CA ARG A 218 6.00 12.05 4.44
C ARG A 218 7.41 11.48 4.43
N ALA A 219 7.84 10.87 5.53
CA ALA A 219 9.18 10.30 5.63
C ALA A 219 9.40 9.15 4.63
N LEU A 220 8.38 8.31 4.39
CA LEU A 220 8.43 7.24 3.39
C LEU A 220 8.42 7.81 1.97
N ALA A 221 7.55 8.78 1.68
CA ALA A 221 7.44 9.40 0.35
C ALA A 221 8.70 10.19 -0.06
N GLN A 222 9.41 10.76 0.92
CA GLN A 222 10.68 11.47 0.71
C GLN A 222 11.91 10.55 0.81
N GLU A 223 11.70 9.25 0.98
CA GLU A 223 12.76 8.24 1.17
C GLU A 223 13.69 8.54 2.36
N GLU A 224 13.23 9.31 3.34
CA GLU A 224 13.93 9.58 4.60
C GLU A 224 13.80 8.39 5.57
N LEU A 225 12.79 7.54 5.37
CA LEU A 225 12.57 6.29 6.08
C LEU A 225 12.50 5.14 5.07
N THR A 226 13.35 4.12 5.24
CA THR A 226 13.44 2.98 4.30
C THR A 226 13.34 1.62 5.00
N PRO A 227 12.24 1.35 5.74
CA PRO A 227 12.05 0.05 6.36
C PRO A 227 11.75 -0.98 5.27
N PRO A 228 12.04 -2.28 5.51
CA PRO A 228 11.59 -3.34 4.61
C PRO A 228 10.06 -3.31 4.48
N GLY A 229 9.56 -3.34 3.24
CA GLY A 229 8.14 -3.26 2.97
C GLY A 229 7.56 -1.84 2.96
N ARG A 230 8.40 -0.82 2.70
CA ARG A 230 7.98 0.59 2.68
C ARG A 230 6.84 0.88 1.70
N GLY A 231 6.78 0.14 0.59
CA GLY A 231 5.73 0.30 -0.42
C GLY A 231 4.34 -0.03 0.10
N TRP A 232 4.18 -1.21 0.70
CA TRP A 232 2.90 -1.62 1.26
C TRP A 232 2.53 -0.81 2.50
N LEU A 233 3.53 -0.42 3.30
CA LEU A 233 3.33 0.44 4.47
C LEU A 233 2.79 1.80 4.06
N LEU A 234 3.41 2.44 3.06
CA LEU A 234 2.94 3.71 2.52
C LEU A 234 1.50 3.61 2.02
N ARG A 235 1.16 2.53 1.29
CA ARG A 235 -0.20 2.35 0.77
C ARG A 235 -1.24 2.24 1.89
N ASP A 236 -0.97 1.44 2.92
CA ASP A 236 -1.87 1.27 4.06
C ASP A 236 -2.06 2.58 4.81
N LEU A 237 -0.99 3.33 5.06
CA LEU A 237 -1.05 4.63 5.74
C LEU A 237 -1.92 5.63 4.97
N LEU A 238 -1.88 5.61 3.63
CA LEU A 238 -2.73 6.48 2.81
C LEU A 238 -4.21 6.08 2.90
N TRP A 239 -4.52 4.79 2.86
CA TRP A 239 -5.88 4.32 3.08
C TRP A 239 -6.45 4.72 4.45
N GLU A 240 -5.62 4.63 5.50
CA GLU A 240 -5.99 5.08 6.85
C GLU A 240 -6.20 6.59 6.92
N ALA A 241 -5.37 7.37 6.20
CA ALA A 241 -5.50 8.84 6.16
C ALA A 241 -6.74 9.30 5.38
N GLU A 242 -7.06 8.63 4.27
CA GLU A 242 -8.30 8.83 3.51
C GLU A 242 -9.52 8.59 4.43
N LYS A 243 -9.51 7.50 5.21
CA LYS A 243 -10.63 7.17 6.11
C LYS A 243 -10.79 8.13 7.29
N GLU A 244 -9.71 8.75 7.76
CA GLU A 244 -9.76 9.76 8.83
C GLU A 244 -10.26 11.13 8.34
N ALA A 245 -10.26 11.37 7.03
CA ALA A 245 -10.72 12.61 6.43
C ALA A 245 -12.23 12.61 6.07
N GLU A 246 -12.86 11.44 6.07
CA GLU A 246 -14.31 11.22 5.91
C GLU A 246 -15.10 11.53 7.20
#